data_AF-A0AAW4BLA4-F1
#
_entry.id   AF-A0AAW4BLA4-F1
#
_cell.length_a   1.000
_cell.length_b   1.000
_cell.length_c   1.000
_cell.angle_alpha   90.00
_cell.angle_beta   90.00
_cell.angle_gamma   90.00
#
_symmetry.space_group_name_H-M   'P 1'
#
loop_
_entity.id
_entity.type
_entity.pdbx_description
1 polymer ?
#
loop_
_entity_poly.entity_id
_entity_poly.type
_entity_poly.pdbx_seq_one_letter_code
_entity_poly.pdbx_strand_id
1 'polypeptide(L)'
;TILGLCSTQFHFRLNNADTAEWVSKVLGEAEREEVDEDLNYSADDIRDGVRVSSKRQNRKIVLPSEIMDLPDLSCFAKIWGVESKARIDIPFLRLPKIADGFIQGDENETVGMRLLNAARAMKMEADTDFVPKELSNKHGTEVSKGQLPALSDIEQEVHSVLGTDGVDDDLVFGLLGKGGKKS
;
A
#
# COMPACT_ATOMS: atom_id res chain seq x y z
N THR A 1 2.84 11.90 17.84
CA THR A 1 2.27 11.46 16.55
C THR A 1 3.30 10.68 15.78
N ILE A 2 2.95 9.54 15.20
CA ILE A 2 3.86 8.63 14.48
C ILE A 2 4.68 9.34 13.38
N LEU A 3 4.08 10.30 12.65
CA LEU A 3 4.74 11.06 11.59
C LEU A 3 5.92 11.92 12.07
N GLY A 4 5.92 12.35 13.33
CA GLY A 4 7.02 13.13 13.91
C GLY A 4 8.30 12.33 14.14
N LEU A 5 8.21 11.00 14.15
CA LEU A 5 9.37 10.10 14.28
C LEU A 5 10.05 9.84 12.93
N CYS A 6 9.34 10.06 11.82
CA CYS A 6 9.86 9.86 10.47
C CYS A 6 10.58 11.14 10.00
N SER A 7 11.90 11.19 10.16
CA SER A 7 12.73 12.33 9.72
C SER A 7 12.89 12.44 8.20
N THR A 8 12.92 11.30 7.50
CA THR A 8 12.97 11.23 6.04
C THR A 8 11.57 10.97 5.49
N GLN A 9 11.11 11.84 4.60
CA GLN A 9 9.74 11.83 4.09
C GLN A 9 9.74 12.10 2.59
N PHE A 10 8.94 11.31 1.86
CA PHE A 10 8.72 11.47 0.42
C PHE A 10 7.27 11.84 0.18
N HIS A 11 7.06 12.92 -0.56
CA HIS A 11 5.74 13.43 -0.88
C HIS A 11 5.52 13.35 -2.38
N PHE A 12 4.55 12.53 -2.79
CA PHE A 12 4.12 12.39 -4.18
C PHE A 12 3.01 13.38 -4.51
N ARG A 13 2.47 13.29 -5.73
CA ARG A 13 1.28 14.05 -6.13
C ARG A 13 0.15 13.85 -5.12
N LEU A 14 -0.42 14.96 -4.65
CA LEU A 14 -1.59 14.99 -3.77
C LEU A 14 -2.78 15.61 -4.48
N ASN A 15 -3.99 15.12 -4.18
CA ASN A 15 -5.24 15.65 -4.76
C ASN A 15 -5.99 16.61 -3.83
N ASN A 16 -5.58 16.74 -2.57
CA ASN A 16 -6.24 17.57 -1.56
C ASN A 16 -5.38 18.80 -1.23
N ALA A 17 -6.00 19.99 -1.31
CA ALA A 17 -5.38 21.27 -1.01
C ALA A 17 -4.90 21.36 0.46
N ASP A 18 -5.69 20.89 1.41
CA ASP A 18 -5.34 20.97 2.85
C ASP A 18 -4.08 20.15 3.15
N THR A 19 -4.00 18.96 2.56
CA THR A 19 -2.85 18.08 2.70
C THR A 19 -1.63 18.66 1.97
N ALA A 20 -1.80 19.22 0.78
CA ALA A 20 -0.73 19.88 0.05
C ALA A 20 -0.18 21.10 0.80
N GLU A 21 -1.02 21.87 1.48
CA GLU A 21 -0.57 22.98 2.32
C GLU A 21 0.22 22.48 3.54
N TRP A 22 -0.25 21.40 4.18
CA TRP A 22 0.49 20.77 5.27
C TRP A 22 1.86 20.28 4.80
N VAL A 23 1.94 19.59 3.66
CA VAL A 23 3.21 19.14 3.08
C VAL A 23 4.12 20.31 2.74
N SER A 24 3.60 21.38 2.15
CA SER A 24 4.36 22.60 1.86
C SER A 24 4.93 23.25 3.12
N LYS A 25 4.25 23.16 4.27
CA LYS A 25 4.78 23.57 5.58
C LYS A 25 5.85 22.61 6.11
N VAL A 26 5.70 21.30 5.89
CA VAL A 26 6.65 20.25 6.33
C VAL A 26 7.96 20.27 5.55
N LEU A 27 7.87 20.23 4.22
CA LEU A 27 8.28 21.32 3.34
C LEU A 27 9.29 22.30 3.95
N GLY A 28 8.78 23.48 4.26
CA GLY A 28 9.48 24.58 4.90
C GLY A 28 9.58 25.79 3.99
N GLU A 29 10.12 26.87 4.54
CA GLU A 29 10.20 28.17 3.89
C GLU A 29 11.67 28.60 3.79
N ALA A 30 11.97 29.44 2.81
CA ALA A 30 13.28 30.03 2.62
C ALA A 30 13.14 31.55 2.56
N GLU A 31 14.03 32.24 3.26
CA GLU A 31 14.18 33.69 3.14
C GLU A 31 14.86 33.99 1.79
N ARG A 32 14.20 34.79 0.96
CA ARG A 32 14.77 35.26 -0.30
C ARG A 32 14.77 36.78 -0.30
N GLU A 33 15.93 37.34 -0.63
CA GLU A 33 16.09 38.76 -0.86
C GLU A 33 15.76 39.04 -2.33
N GLU A 34 14.68 39.81 -2.54
CA GLU A 34 14.23 40.25 -3.85
C GLU A 34 14.68 41.70 -4.03
N VAL A 35 15.40 41.98 -5.11
CA VAL A 35 15.88 43.32 -5.42
C VAL A 35 14.88 43.93 -6.39
N ASP A 36 14.14 44.93 -5.90
CA ASP A 36 13.19 45.71 -6.67
C ASP A 36 13.91 46.95 -7.20
N GLU A 37 13.96 47.09 -8.52
CA GLU A 37 14.55 48.23 -9.22
C GLU A 37 13.44 49.11 -9.81
N ASP A 38 13.27 50.31 -9.26
CA ASP A 38 12.37 51.33 -9.76
C ASP A 38 13.14 52.30 -10.67
N LEU A 39 12.79 52.32 -11.96
CA LEU A 39 13.38 53.18 -12.98
C LEU A 39 12.43 54.35 -13.28
N ASN A 40 12.89 55.59 -13.05
CA ASN A 40 12.10 56.80 -13.27
C ASN A 40 12.70 57.68 -14.37
N TYR A 41 12.25 57.46 -15.61
CA TYR A 41 12.62 58.30 -16.75
C TYR A 41 11.95 59.69 -16.70
N SER A 42 12.74 60.75 -16.81
CA SER A 42 12.27 62.12 -17.07
C SER A 42 12.47 62.52 -18.52
N ALA A 43 11.78 63.58 -18.97
CA ALA A 43 11.93 64.12 -20.33
C ALA A 43 13.31 64.79 -20.58
N ASP A 44 14.05 65.12 -19.52
CA ASP A 44 15.45 65.57 -19.58
C ASP A 44 16.39 64.38 -19.35
N ASP A 45 17.26 64.10 -20.32
CA ASP A 45 18.26 63.01 -20.32
C ASP A 45 19.33 63.19 -19.22
N ILE A 46 19.47 64.40 -18.69
CA ILE A 46 20.50 64.78 -17.71
C ILE A 46 20.12 64.35 -16.27
N ARG A 47 18.89 63.84 -16.05
CA ARG A 47 18.35 63.60 -14.70
C ARG A 47 17.53 62.31 -14.59
N ASP A 48 18.07 61.21 -15.09
CA ASP A 48 17.52 59.89 -14.78
C ASP A 48 17.89 59.46 -13.35
N GLY A 49 16.93 58.87 -12.64
CA GLY A 49 17.08 58.37 -11.28
C GLY A 49 16.70 56.90 -11.21
N VAL A 50 17.67 56.06 -10.83
CA VAL A 50 17.44 54.65 -10.51
C VAL A 50 17.30 54.50 -9.00
N ARG A 51 16.19 53.93 -8.54
CA ARG A 51 16.01 53.56 -7.13
C ARG A 51 16.06 52.04 -7.01
N VAL A 52 17.06 51.55 -6.29
CA VAL A 52 17.18 50.12 -5.97
C VAL A 52 16.75 49.91 -4.53
N SER A 53 15.76 49.06 -4.30
CA SER A 53 15.34 48.64 -2.96
C SER A 53 15.46 47.12 -2.84
N SER A 54 16.10 46.65 -1.76
CA SER A 54 16.15 45.23 -1.45
C SER A 54 15.06 44.89 -0.43
N LYS A 55 14.22 43.89 -0.74
CA LYS A 55 13.15 43.41 0.14
C LYS A 55 13.37 41.93 0.48
N ARG A 56 13.56 41.65 1.77
CA ARG A 56 13.62 40.26 2.26
C ARG A 56 12.22 39.72 2.51
N GLN A 57 11.88 38.62 1.87
CA GLN A 57 10.60 37.93 2.04
C GLN A 57 10.81 36.45 2.32
N ASN A 58 10.04 35.91 3.27
CA ASN A 58 9.96 34.46 3.46
C ASN A 58 9.00 33.87 2.44
N ARG A 59 9.49 32.95 1.62
CA ARG A 59 8.69 32.24 0.61
C ARG A 59 8.73 30.75 0.87
N LYS A 60 7.58 30.09 0.71
CA LYS A 60 7.49 28.63 0.70
C LYS A 60 8.42 28.07 -0.37
N ILE A 61 9.20 27.04 0.00
CA ILE A 61 10.19 26.45 -0.93
C ILE A 61 9.47 25.69 -2.05
N VAL A 62 8.37 25.05 -1.71
CA VAL A 62 7.48 24.37 -2.68
C VAL A 62 6.07 24.86 -2.42
N LEU A 63 5.40 25.32 -3.47
CA LEU A 63 4.02 25.77 -3.42
C LEU A 63 3.07 24.57 -3.31
N PRO A 64 1.93 24.70 -2.62
CA PRO A 64 0.91 23.65 -2.60
C PRO A 64 0.46 23.23 -4.00
N SER A 65 0.32 24.19 -4.92
CA SER A 65 -0.04 23.93 -6.32
C SER A 65 1.00 23.08 -7.05
N GLU A 66 2.30 23.30 -6.80
CA GLU A 66 3.37 22.49 -7.41
C GLU A 66 3.34 21.02 -6.94
N ILE A 67 2.83 20.76 -5.73
CA ILE A 67 2.65 19.41 -5.21
C ILE A 67 1.44 18.73 -5.86
N MET A 68 0.39 19.50 -6.17
CA MET A 68 -0.82 18.99 -6.82
C MET A 68 -0.60 18.71 -8.32
N ASP A 69 0.18 19.57 -8.98
CA ASP A 69 0.51 19.47 -10.41
C ASP A 69 1.71 18.56 -10.71
N LEU A 70 2.21 17.84 -9.69
CA LEU A 70 3.39 17.00 -9.82
C LEU A 70 3.12 15.82 -10.78
N PRO A 71 3.99 15.55 -11.77
CA PRO A 71 3.76 14.43 -12.68
C PRO A 71 3.94 13.08 -11.97
N ASP A 72 3.38 12.03 -12.59
CA ASP A 72 3.53 10.67 -12.08
C ASP A 72 5.00 10.27 -12.04
N LEU A 73 5.36 9.46 -11.03
CA LEU A 73 6.73 9.04 -10.74
C LEU A 73 7.69 10.15 -10.31
N SER A 74 7.22 11.38 -10.05
CA SER A 74 8.01 12.43 -9.40
C SER A 74 7.61 12.60 -7.94
N CYS A 75 8.56 12.99 -7.09
CA CYS A 75 8.29 13.29 -5.68
C CYS A 75 9.19 14.42 -5.14
N PHE A 76 8.74 15.05 -4.05
CA PHE A 76 9.56 15.92 -3.22
C PHE A 76 10.08 15.15 -2.01
N ALA A 77 11.40 15.15 -1.85
CA ALA A 77 12.06 14.45 -0.75
C ALA A 77 12.59 15.42 0.30
N LYS A 78 12.26 15.14 1.55
CA LYS A 78 12.93 15.70 2.73
C LYS A 78 13.77 14.59 3.33
N ILE A 79 15.09 14.72 3.21
CA ILE A 79 16.04 13.74 3.74
C ILE A 79 16.70 14.34 4.97
N TRP A 80 16.82 13.54 6.04
CA TRP A 80 17.53 13.98 7.23
C TRP A 80 18.98 14.37 6.92
N GLY A 81 19.43 15.50 7.47
CA GLY A 81 20.80 15.99 7.29
C GLY A 81 21.08 16.63 5.92
N VAL A 82 20.11 16.67 5.02
CA VAL A 82 20.21 17.39 3.74
C VAL A 82 19.39 18.67 3.83
N GLU A 83 20.05 19.81 3.70
CA GLU A 83 19.42 21.13 3.77
C GLU A 83 18.60 21.43 2.51
N SER A 84 19.07 20.97 1.35
CA SER A 84 18.40 21.13 0.07
C SER A 84 17.21 20.17 -0.06
N LYS A 85 16.05 20.71 -0.43
CA LYS A 85 14.86 19.93 -0.76
C LYS A 85 14.87 19.69 -2.26
N ALA A 86 14.94 18.43 -2.66
CA ALA A 86 15.09 18.04 -4.05
C ALA A 86 13.77 17.47 -4.59
N ARG A 87 13.44 17.86 -5.83
CA ARG A 87 12.51 17.12 -6.67
C ARG A 87 13.27 15.91 -7.23
N ILE A 88 12.70 14.73 -7.06
CA ILE A 88 13.27 13.46 -7.52
C ILE A 88 12.32 12.86 -8.55
N ASP A 89 12.87 12.48 -9.70
CA ASP A 89 12.15 11.71 -10.71
C ASP A 89 12.57 10.24 -10.60
N ILE A 90 11.58 9.36 -10.42
CA ILE A 90 11.78 7.94 -10.16
C ILE A 90 11.57 7.16 -11.46
N PRO A 91 12.59 6.47 -12.00
CA PRO A 91 12.39 5.65 -13.19
C PRO A 91 11.55 4.40 -12.84
N PHE A 92 10.59 4.07 -13.70
CA PHE A 92 9.85 2.82 -13.58
C PHE A 92 10.73 1.63 -13.97
N LEU A 93 11.10 0.81 -12.98
CA LEU A 93 11.88 -0.39 -13.19
C LEU A 93 10.98 -1.62 -13.25
N ARG A 94 10.95 -2.31 -14.40
CA ARG A 94 10.30 -3.62 -14.51
C ARG A 94 11.20 -4.69 -13.90
N LEU A 95 10.78 -5.23 -12.76
CA LEU A 95 11.47 -6.32 -12.10
C LEU A 95 11.01 -7.67 -12.70
N PRO A 96 11.91 -8.66 -12.86
CA PRO A 96 11.53 -10.00 -13.31
C PRO A 96 10.64 -10.68 -12.27
N LYS A 97 9.62 -11.42 -12.74
CA LYS A 97 8.72 -12.18 -11.87
C LYS A 97 9.44 -13.43 -11.35
N ILE A 98 9.81 -13.42 -10.08
CA ILE A 98 10.50 -14.55 -9.41
C ILE A 98 9.50 -15.58 -8.86
N ALA A 99 8.33 -15.14 -8.42
CA ALA A 99 7.30 -15.99 -7.84
C ALA A 99 5.90 -15.52 -8.27
N ASP A 100 4.92 -16.41 -8.14
CA ASP A 100 3.51 -16.04 -8.27
C ASP A 100 3.07 -15.15 -7.10
N GLY A 101 2.37 -14.06 -7.39
CA GLY A 101 1.97 -13.07 -6.38
C GLY A 101 0.88 -13.57 -5.43
N PHE A 102 0.16 -14.61 -5.85
CA PHE A 102 -0.82 -15.29 -5.04
C PHE A 102 -0.86 -16.76 -5.44
N ILE A 103 -0.74 -17.63 -4.46
CA ILE A 103 -0.90 -19.07 -4.60
C ILE A 103 -2.13 -19.41 -3.77
N GLN A 104 -3.22 -19.81 -4.43
CA GLN A 104 -4.41 -20.26 -3.72
C GLN A 104 -4.03 -21.53 -2.96
N GLY A 105 -4.16 -21.48 -1.62
CA GLY A 105 -4.02 -22.67 -0.79
C GLY A 105 -5.13 -23.66 -1.10
N ASP A 106 -4.83 -24.95 -1.10
CA ASP A 106 -5.84 -25.98 -1.26
C ASP A 106 -6.79 -25.96 -0.04
N GLU A 107 -8.08 -25.97 -0.32
CA GLU A 107 -9.13 -25.95 0.70
C GLU A 107 -9.12 -27.21 1.58
N ASN A 108 -8.46 -28.27 1.10
CA ASN A 108 -8.34 -29.53 1.82
C ASN A 108 -7.05 -29.65 2.62
N GLU A 109 -6.07 -28.78 2.41
CA GLU A 109 -4.74 -28.91 3.00
C GLU A 109 -4.71 -28.40 4.44
N THR A 110 -5.49 -27.37 4.76
CA THR A 110 -5.56 -26.82 6.13
C THR A 110 -6.82 -27.28 6.86
N VAL A 111 -6.65 -27.80 8.08
CA VAL A 111 -7.76 -28.23 8.96
C VAL A 111 -8.81 -27.13 9.16
N GLY A 112 -8.38 -25.87 9.28
CA GLY A 112 -9.29 -24.72 9.42
C GLY A 112 -10.19 -24.50 8.20
N MET A 113 -9.69 -24.76 6.98
CA MET A 113 -10.45 -24.59 5.74
C MET A 113 -11.42 -25.76 5.53
N ARG A 114 -11.02 -26.97 5.91
CA ARG A 114 -11.91 -28.15 5.97
C ARG A 114 -13.08 -27.94 6.93
N LEU A 115 -12.81 -27.41 8.13
CA LEU A 115 -13.86 -27.07 9.11
C LEU A 115 -14.76 -25.93 8.62
N LEU A 116 -14.19 -24.92 7.96
CA LEU A 116 -14.97 -23.83 7.36
C LEU A 116 -15.90 -24.34 6.25
N ASN A 117 -15.40 -25.24 5.39
CA ASN A 117 -16.18 -25.85 4.32
C ASN A 117 -17.28 -26.76 4.88
N ALA A 118 -16.99 -27.58 5.90
CA ALA A 118 -18.00 -28.37 6.59
C ALA A 118 -19.09 -27.49 7.24
N ALA A 119 -18.71 -26.39 7.90
CA ALA A 119 -19.65 -25.45 8.49
C ALA A 119 -20.49 -24.71 7.43
N ARG A 120 -19.92 -24.39 6.27
CA ARG A 120 -20.65 -23.80 5.13
C ARG A 120 -21.65 -24.79 4.54
N ALA A 121 -21.28 -26.06 4.41
CA ALA A 121 -22.19 -27.11 3.96
C ALA A 121 -23.39 -27.27 4.90
N MET A 122 -23.15 -27.29 6.22
CA MET A 122 -24.23 -27.37 7.22
C MET A 122 -25.17 -26.15 7.20
N LYS A 123 -24.66 -24.95 6.90
CA LYS A 123 -25.51 -23.75 6.75
C LYS A 123 -26.37 -23.77 5.50
N MET A 124 -25.90 -24.38 4.40
CA MET A 124 -26.72 -24.55 3.19
C MET A 124 -27.90 -25.51 3.40
N GLU A 125 -27.78 -26.46 4.32
CA GLU A 125 -28.89 -27.37 4.66
C GLU A 125 -29.93 -26.75 5.61
N ALA A 126 -29.60 -25.66 6.30
CA ALA A 126 -30.50 -25.01 7.25
C ALA A 126 -31.45 -23.96 6.62
N ASP A 127 -31.22 -23.54 5.37
CA ASP A 127 -31.95 -22.46 4.69
C ASP A 127 -32.84 -22.96 3.53
N THR A 128 -33.26 -24.23 3.50
CA THR A 128 -34.18 -24.74 2.48
C THR A 128 -35.64 -24.25 2.61
N ASP A 129 -35.98 -23.44 3.62
CA ASP A 129 -37.35 -22.96 3.85
C ASP A 129 -37.52 -21.43 3.93
N PHE A 130 -36.71 -20.64 3.20
CA PHE A 130 -37.04 -19.22 2.99
C PHE A 130 -36.82 -18.77 1.54
N VAL A 131 -37.92 -18.47 0.86
CA VAL A 131 -37.96 -17.87 -0.49
C VAL A 131 -38.08 -16.35 -0.37
N PRO A 132 -37.06 -15.54 -0.74
CA PRO A 132 -37.26 -14.14 -1.02
C PRO A 132 -37.73 -13.97 -2.47
N LYS A 133 -38.84 -13.27 -2.63
CA LYS A 133 -39.50 -12.95 -3.91
C LYS A 133 -38.84 -11.72 -4.57
N GLU A 134 -38.50 -11.88 -5.85
CA GLU A 134 -38.05 -10.91 -6.88
C GLU A 134 -36.66 -10.25 -6.75
N LEU A 135 -35.76 -10.52 -7.71
CA LEU A 135 -35.60 -9.65 -8.89
C LEU A 135 -34.78 -10.34 -9.98
N SER A 136 -35.35 -10.41 -11.18
CA SER A 136 -34.72 -10.89 -12.41
C SER A 136 -33.53 -10.03 -12.85
N ASN A 137 -32.40 -10.65 -13.19
CA ASN A 137 -31.76 -10.39 -14.49
C ASN A 137 -30.71 -11.45 -14.88
N LYS A 138 -30.58 -11.60 -16.21
CA LYS A 138 -30.02 -12.74 -16.93
C LYS A 138 -28.50 -12.63 -17.09
N HIS A 139 -27.77 -13.71 -16.84
CA HIS A 139 -26.83 -14.35 -17.79
C HIS A 139 -26.34 -15.68 -17.19
N GLY A 140 -26.54 -16.76 -17.94
CA GLY A 140 -26.20 -18.12 -17.52
C GLY A 140 -24.77 -18.52 -17.84
N THR A 141 -24.24 -19.48 -17.09
CA THR A 141 -23.43 -20.58 -17.61
C THR A 141 -23.64 -21.77 -16.69
N GLU A 142 -23.99 -22.89 -17.31
CA GLU A 142 -24.42 -24.15 -16.70
C GLU A 142 -23.25 -24.84 -15.99
N VAL A 143 -23.46 -25.32 -14.75
CA VAL A 143 -22.61 -26.36 -14.16
C VAL A 143 -23.49 -27.40 -13.48
N SER A 144 -23.24 -28.65 -13.87
CA SER A 144 -23.91 -29.90 -13.55
C SER A 144 -24.15 -30.15 -12.06
N LYS A 145 -25.35 -30.65 -11.74
CA LYS A 145 -25.70 -31.27 -10.46
C LYS A 145 -24.73 -32.40 -10.11
N GLY A 146 -23.95 -32.21 -9.04
CA GLY A 146 -23.24 -33.26 -8.32
C GLY A 146 -24.06 -33.71 -7.10
N GLN A 147 -24.16 -35.03 -6.92
CA GLN A 147 -24.89 -35.73 -5.86
C GLN A 147 -24.36 -35.35 -4.46
N LEU A 148 -25.26 -35.12 -3.48
CA LEU A 148 -24.89 -35.01 -2.06
C LEU A 148 -24.45 -36.39 -1.51
N PRO A 149 -23.36 -36.49 -0.72
CA PRO A 149 -23.01 -37.72 -0.01
C PRO A 149 -23.92 -37.93 1.22
N ALA A 150 -24.12 -39.20 1.60
CA ALA A 150 -25.05 -39.59 2.65
C ALA A 150 -24.44 -39.42 4.05
N LEU A 151 -25.29 -39.24 5.07
CA LEU A 151 -24.89 -39.02 6.48
C LEU A 151 -23.98 -40.13 7.07
N SER A 152 -24.00 -41.34 6.50
CA SER A 152 -23.11 -42.44 6.89
C SER A 152 -21.65 -42.20 6.53
N ASP A 153 -21.40 -41.43 5.47
CA ASP A 153 -20.05 -41.22 4.94
C ASP A 153 -19.29 -40.20 5.81
N ILE A 154 -20.03 -39.29 6.46
CA ILE A 154 -19.53 -38.26 7.36
C ILE A 154 -19.05 -38.87 8.69
N GLU A 155 -19.78 -39.84 9.26
CA GLU A 155 -19.39 -40.51 10.50
C GLU A 155 -18.14 -41.41 10.29
N GLN A 156 -17.99 -41.99 9.10
CA GLN A 156 -16.82 -42.80 8.75
C GLN A 156 -15.56 -41.96 8.52
N GLU A 157 -15.69 -40.76 7.95
CA GLU A 157 -14.55 -39.86 7.75
C GLU A 157 -14.04 -39.27 9.08
N VAL A 158 -14.95 -38.87 9.98
CA VAL A 158 -14.61 -38.35 11.32
C VAL A 158 -13.90 -39.40 12.18
N HIS A 159 -14.33 -40.67 12.11
CA HIS A 159 -13.65 -41.78 12.80
C HIS A 159 -12.27 -42.11 12.21
N SER A 160 -12.06 -41.91 10.91
CA SER A 160 -10.77 -42.14 10.26
C SER A 160 -9.72 -41.08 10.63
N VAL A 161 -10.16 -39.83 10.83
CA VAL A 161 -9.29 -38.69 11.21
C VAL A 161 -8.83 -38.76 12.66
N LEU A 162 -9.65 -39.32 13.56
CA LEU A 162 -9.29 -39.54 14.97
C LEU A 162 -8.46 -40.83 15.19
N GLY A 163 -8.31 -41.67 14.17
CA GLY A 163 -7.69 -43.01 14.28
C GLY A 163 -6.21 -43.07 13.90
N THR A 164 -5.59 -41.99 13.44
CA THR A 164 -4.16 -41.98 13.09
C THR A 164 -3.31 -41.36 14.21
N ASP A 165 -3.40 -41.94 15.41
CA ASP A 165 -2.37 -41.82 16.44
C ASP A 165 -1.26 -42.83 16.10
N GLY A 166 -0.19 -42.36 15.45
CA GLY A 166 0.94 -43.21 15.09
C GLY A 166 1.86 -42.57 14.06
N VAL A 167 2.38 -41.38 14.36
CA VAL A 167 3.57 -40.87 13.65
C VAL A 167 4.77 -41.28 14.49
N ASP A 168 5.61 -42.16 13.95
CA ASP A 168 6.83 -42.65 14.58
C ASP A 168 7.73 -41.47 15.02
N ASP A 169 7.93 -41.32 16.33
CA ASP A 169 8.76 -40.28 16.96
C ASP A 169 10.24 -40.32 16.51
N ASP A 170 10.68 -41.40 15.87
CA ASP A 170 12.06 -41.62 15.41
C ASP A 170 12.43 -40.78 14.16
N LEU A 171 11.45 -40.28 13.40
CA LEU A 171 11.69 -39.40 12.24
C LEU A 171 11.86 -37.93 12.62
N VAL A 172 11.32 -37.51 13.77
CA VAL A 172 11.42 -36.12 14.26
C VAL A 172 12.82 -35.83 14.81
N PHE A 173 13.49 -36.82 15.45
CA PHE A 173 14.83 -36.65 16.00
C PHE A 173 15.98 -36.78 14.98
N GLY A 174 15.72 -37.35 13.79
CA GLY A 174 16.73 -37.44 12.72
C GLY A 174 16.98 -36.13 11.96
N LEU A 175 16.01 -35.22 11.98
CA LEU A 175 16.08 -33.91 11.30
C LEU A 175 16.78 -32.83 12.14
N LEU A 176 16.97 -33.04 13.44
CA LEU A 176 17.61 -32.08 14.35
C LEU A 176 19.08 -32.45 14.65
N GLY A 177 19.93 -32.29 13.63
CA GLY A 177 21.32 -31.85 13.85
C GLY A 177 22.41 -32.93 13.95
N LYS A 178 22.98 -33.30 12.79
CA LYS A 178 24.44 -33.53 12.72
C LYS A 178 25.15 -32.17 12.78
N GLY A 179 25.69 -31.83 13.94
CA GLY A 179 26.52 -30.63 14.12
C GLY A 179 27.67 -30.86 15.10
N GLY A 180 28.88 -31.08 14.57
CA GLY A 180 30.12 -30.67 15.22
C GLY A 180 30.95 -31.74 15.96
N LYS A 181 31.93 -32.30 15.24
CA LYS A 181 33.24 -32.69 15.80
C LYS A 181 33.91 -31.47 16.46
N LYS A 182 34.52 -31.63 17.63
CA LYS A 182 35.92 -31.25 17.92
C LYS A 182 36.33 -31.77 19.31
N SER A 183 37.54 -32.38 19.30
CA SER A 183 38.53 -32.62 20.35
C SER A 183 38.12 -32.68 21.82
#